data_AF-A0AAP7BWM4-F1
#
_entry.id   AF-A0AAP7BWM4-F1
#
_cell.length_a   1.000
_cell.length_b   1.000
_cell.length_c   1.000
_cell.angle_alpha   90.00
_cell.angle_beta   90.00
_cell.angle_gamma   90.00
#
_symmetry.space_group_name_H-M   'P 1'
#
loop_
_entity.id
_entity.type
_entity.pdbx_description
1 polymer ?
#
loop_
_entity_poly.entity_id
_entity_poly.type
_entity_poly.pdbx_seq_one_letter_code
_entity_poly.pdbx_strand_id
1 'polypeptide(L)'
;MAKRKTHEEFIQEVKELYGNEYEILGEYKGANIKILVRHNICGHEWEVIPSNLLRGQGCPVCSGRTTKLGVNTIWDTDRWMVDLGVFEEDAKRYSKCSNKKITVKCPDCGREKKTKPYVIYDNKSIFCSCGDGKSYPEKFIFNLLEQLDLEFETEYKSRWSNDKRYDFYMKNKSCIIEAHGGQHYDKGFKSIGGRTFKEEQANDKFKRDIALKNGIKHYVELDCRNSNLEWIKNSILNSELNDLFDLSKVNWNKCVEFANKNIVKEVCDYWNNRKDGETTADVGQVFKISRTSVINYLKKGAKLRWCNYNVKEEIIKCGKKSGGYNKRKVEIFKNNQSLGIFPSCTELERQSEELFRVKLWNSAISEVCNNKKSQYKGFTFKYVEDNNSNISKIA
;
A
#
# COMPACT_ATOMS: atom_id res chain seq x y z
N MET A 1 26.99 62.38 15.99
CA MET A 1 27.01 60.90 16.16
C MET A 1 25.72 60.50 16.87
N ALA A 2 25.06 59.43 16.45
CA ALA A 2 23.86 58.97 17.15
C ALA A 2 24.22 58.56 18.59
N LYS A 3 23.44 59.01 19.59
CA LYS A 3 23.62 58.64 21.00
C LYS A 3 23.57 57.11 21.12
N ARG A 4 24.59 56.53 21.73
CA ARG A 4 24.63 55.09 22.02
C ARG A 4 23.69 54.82 23.20
N LYS A 5 22.85 53.79 23.06
CA LYS A 5 21.92 53.36 24.11
C LYS A 5 22.68 52.89 25.35
N THR A 6 22.12 53.12 26.54
CA THR A 6 22.59 52.49 27.77
C THR A 6 22.12 51.03 27.86
N HIS A 7 22.62 50.30 28.85
CA HIS A 7 22.21 48.92 29.08
C HIS A 7 20.73 48.84 29.52
N GLU A 8 20.31 49.75 30.39
CA GLU A 8 18.94 49.86 30.91
C GLU A 8 17.96 50.26 29.81
N GLU A 9 18.34 51.22 28.95
CA GLU A 9 17.54 51.62 27.78
C GLU A 9 17.29 50.40 26.87
N PHE A 10 18.31 49.57 26.61
CA PHE A 10 18.16 48.35 25.81
C PHE A 10 17.26 47.30 26.48
N ILE A 11 17.43 47.04 27.78
CA ILE A 11 16.57 46.08 28.51
C ILE A 11 15.11 46.54 28.46
N GLN A 12 14.86 47.83 28.66
CA GLN A 12 13.52 48.39 28.64
C GLN A 12 12.87 48.26 27.26
N GLU A 13 13.60 48.53 26.16
CA GLU A 13 13.08 48.32 24.80
C GLU A 13 12.74 46.85 24.51
N VAL A 14 13.57 45.91 24.97
CA VAL A 14 13.28 44.47 24.82
C VAL A 14 12.02 44.09 25.60
N LYS A 15 11.85 44.63 26.81
CA LYS A 15 10.68 44.39 27.65
C LYS A 15 9.40 45.00 27.07
N GLU A 16 9.51 46.17 26.43
CA GLU A 16 8.38 46.78 25.72
C GLU A 16 7.95 45.96 24.50
N LEU A 17 8.92 45.38 23.78
CA LEU A 17 8.65 44.61 22.57
C LEU A 17 8.15 43.18 22.84
N TYR A 18 8.71 42.53 23.88
CA TYR A 18 8.50 41.09 24.13
C TYR A 18 8.00 40.77 25.56
N GLY A 19 7.72 41.76 26.38
CA GLY A 19 7.35 41.54 27.78
C GLY A 19 8.45 40.79 28.54
N ASN A 20 8.07 39.67 29.17
CA ASN A 20 8.98 38.82 29.94
C ASN A 20 9.46 37.57 29.16
N GLU A 21 9.27 37.52 27.84
CA GLU A 21 9.67 36.37 27.03
C GLU A 21 11.18 36.21 26.92
N TYR A 22 11.94 37.30 27.05
CA TYR A 22 13.40 37.31 26.93
C TYR A 22 14.06 37.79 28.21
N GLU A 23 15.17 37.15 28.55
CA GLU A 23 16.06 37.56 29.62
C GLU A 23 17.45 37.91 29.06
N ILE A 24 17.94 39.09 29.40
CA ILE A 24 19.25 39.59 28.96
C ILE A 24 20.29 39.12 29.98
N LEU A 25 21.15 38.17 29.57
CA LEU A 25 22.15 37.55 30.45
C LEU A 25 23.53 38.23 30.34
N GLY A 26 23.79 38.94 29.24
CA GLY A 26 25.04 39.66 29.00
C GLY A 26 24.91 41.18 29.13
N GLU A 27 26.05 41.88 29.08
CA GLU A 27 26.12 43.34 29.11
C GLU A 27 25.97 43.95 27.71
N TYR A 28 25.21 45.04 27.57
CA TYR A 28 25.03 45.72 26.28
C TYR A 28 26.24 46.59 25.92
N LYS A 29 26.99 46.17 24.88
CA LYS A 29 28.19 46.88 24.39
C LYS A 29 27.97 47.63 23.06
N GLY A 30 26.75 47.68 22.56
CA GLY A 30 26.40 48.41 21.34
C GLY A 30 25.50 47.62 20.41
N ALA A 31 24.83 48.32 19.48
CA ALA A 31 23.74 47.75 18.68
C ALA A 31 24.16 46.58 17.77
N ASN A 32 25.44 46.52 17.39
CA ASN A 32 26.00 45.51 16.49
C ASN A 32 27.01 44.57 17.18
N ILE A 33 27.14 44.64 18.51
CA ILE A 33 27.98 43.73 19.29
C ILE A 33 27.07 42.69 19.92
N LYS A 34 27.42 41.42 19.74
CA LYS A 34 26.64 40.29 20.25
C LYS A 34 26.44 40.39 21.76
N ILE A 35 25.25 40.01 22.21
CA ILE A 35 24.87 39.90 23.61
C ILE A 35 24.22 38.54 23.86
N LEU A 36 24.50 37.93 25.01
CA LEU A 36 23.89 36.66 25.42
C LEU A 36 22.46 36.92 25.93
N VAL A 37 21.49 36.20 25.37
CA VAL A 37 20.08 36.26 25.78
C VAL A 37 19.51 34.87 25.97
N ARG A 38 18.47 34.76 26.80
CA ARG A 38 17.63 33.58 26.97
C ARG A 38 16.22 33.87 26.49
N HIS A 39 15.64 32.96 25.72
CA HIS A 39 14.20 32.94 25.47
C HIS A 39 13.52 32.04 26.51
N ASN A 40 12.80 32.63 27.44
CA ASN A 40 12.28 31.97 28.64
C ASN A 40 11.29 30.85 28.32
N ILE A 41 10.49 30.99 27.27
CA ILE A 41 9.49 29.97 26.87
C ILE A 41 10.16 28.65 26.47
N CYS A 42 11.27 28.70 25.72
CA CYS A 42 11.97 27.50 25.24
C CYS A 42 13.29 27.21 25.97
N GLY A 43 13.67 28.07 26.91
CA GLY A 43 14.94 28.05 27.64
C GLY A 43 16.19 28.05 26.76
N HIS A 44 16.13 28.56 25.53
CA HIS A 44 17.31 28.59 24.65
C HIS A 44 18.15 29.81 24.96
N GLU A 45 19.45 29.61 25.16
CA GLU A 45 20.44 30.66 25.36
C GLU A 45 21.32 30.77 24.12
N TRP A 46 21.48 31.99 23.58
CA TRP A 46 22.32 32.24 22.42
C TRP A 46 22.81 33.68 22.35
N GLU A 47 23.89 33.89 21.60
CA GLU A 47 24.37 35.22 21.28
C GLU A 47 23.57 35.83 20.13
N VAL A 48 22.97 36.99 20.35
CA VAL A 48 22.20 37.74 19.34
C VAL A 48 22.80 39.12 19.12
N ILE A 49 22.65 39.67 17.91
CA ILE A 49 22.90 41.09 17.67
C ILE A 49 21.69 41.89 18.22
N PRO A 50 21.88 42.84 19.15
CA PRO A 50 20.79 43.63 19.74
C PRO A 50 19.86 44.27 18.71
N SER A 51 20.42 44.86 17.66
CA SER A 51 19.62 45.49 16.59
C SER A 51 18.75 44.49 15.82
N ASN A 52 19.17 43.21 15.70
CA ASN A 52 18.37 42.17 15.09
C ASN A 52 17.22 41.75 16.02
N LEU A 53 17.50 41.61 17.32
CA LEU A 53 16.47 41.27 18.31
C LEU A 53 15.36 42.34 18.31
N LEU A 54 15.72 43.62 18.37
CA LEU A 54 14.74 44.72 18.33
C LEU A 54 13.97 44.83 17.00
N ARG A 55 14.47 44.21 15.92
CA ARG A 55 13.80 44.15 14.61
C ARG A 55 12.85 42.96 14.44
N GLY A 56 12.63 42.14 15.47
CA GLY A 56 11.76 40.97 15.35
C GLY A 56 12.49 39.66 15.05
N GLN A 57 13.82 39.63 14.93
CA GLN A 57 14.59 38.40 14.69
C GLN A 57 14.76 37.61 16.00
N GLY A 58 13.65 37.16 16.58
CA GLY A 58 13.60 36.43 17.85
C GLY A 58 14.28 35.06 17.82
N CYS A 59 13.91 34.21 18.77
CA CYS A 59 14.58 32.93 19.04
C CYS A 59 14.77 32.04 17.80
N PRO A 60 16.02 31.63 17.47
CA PRO A 60 16.30 30.78 16.31
C PRO A 60 15.72 29.38 16.45
N VAL A 61 15.53 28.88 17.68
CA VAL A 61 14.89 27.59 17.94
C VAL A 61 13.38 27.67 17.68
N CYS A 62 12.69 28.66 18.25
CA CYS A 62 11.24 28.81 18.05
C CYS A 62 10.86 29.14 16.59
N SER A 63 11.74 29.83 15.87
CA SER A 63 11.59 30.08 14.43
C SER A 63 12.04 28.92 13.53
N GLY A 64 12.50 27.79 14.10
CA GLY A 64 12.90 26.60 13.34
C GLY A 64 14.22 26.73 12.58
N ARG A 65 15.01 27.79 12.82
CA ARG A 65 16.33 28.02 12.20
C ARG A 65 17.42 27.14 12.82
N THR A 66 17.27 26.81 14.10
CA THR A 66 18.19 25.93 14.85
C THR A 66 17.38 24.85 15.59
N THR A 67 17.98 23.69 15.80
CA THR A 67 17.36 22.58 16.53
C THR A 67 17.79 22.56 17.99
N LYS A 68 16.85 22.24 18.89
CA LYS A 68 17.10 22.02 20.32
C LYS A 68 16.20 20.88 20.82
N LEU A 69 16.82 19.87 21.43
CA LEU A 69 16.11 18.75 22.07
C LEU A 69 15.23 19.25 23.21
N GLY A 70 14.05 18.64 23.35
CA GLY A 70 13.00 19.07 24.27
C GLY A 70 12.16 20.24 23.73
N VAL A 71 12.39 20.67 22.48
CA VAL A 71 11.69 21.83 21.89
C VAL A 71 11.18 21.54 20.49
N ASN A 72 12.07 21.31 19.52
CA ASN A 72 11.69 21.31 18.10
C ASN A 72 12.39 20.23 17.24
N THR A 73 12.94 19.20 17.88
CA THR A 73 13.51 18.06 17.15
C THR A 73 12.41 17.11 16.69
N ILE A 74 12.72 16.21 15.76
CA ILE A 74 11.79 15.15 15.33
C ILE A 74 11.31 14.34 16.54
N TRP A 75 12.22 14.06 17.49
CA TRP A 75 11.89 13.34 18.72
C TRP A 75 10.77 14.02 19.53
N ASP A 76 10.81 15.36 19.58
CA ASP A 76 9.88 16.15 20.39
C ASP A 76 8.54 16.39 19.68
N THR A 77 8.56 16.67 18.38
CA THR A 77 7.37 17.13 17.65
C THR A 77 6.77 16.10 16.70
N ASP A 78 7.55 15.11 16.27
CA ASP A 78 7.23 14.22 15.14
C ASP A 78 7.72 12.78 15.36
N ARG A 79 7.52 12.29 16.58
CA ARG A 79 8.03 11.00 17.05
C ARG A 79 7.60 9.80 16.19
N TRP A 80 6.45 9.91 15.51
CA TRP A 80 5.96 8.93 14.51
C TRP A 80 6.98 8.64 13.39
N MET A 81 7.92 9.54 13.12
CA MET A 81 8.99 9.29 12.14
C MET A 81 9.96 8.18 12.59
N VAL A 82 10.11 7.97 13.90
CA VAL A 82 10.92 6.87 14.46
C VAL A 82 10.28 5.53 14.11
N ASP A 83 8.95 5.42 14.20
CA ASP A 83 8.21 4.21 13.82
C ASP A 83 8.36 3.87 12.34
N LEU A 84 8.62 4.88 11.49
CA LEU A 84 8.91 4.70 10.07
C LEU A 84 10.37 4.36 9.76
N GLY A 85 11.24 4.33 10.77
CA GLY A 85 12.64 3.93 10.62
C GLY A 85 13.68 5.03 10.76
N VAL A 86 13.33 6.23 11.26
CA VAL A 86 14.32 7.24 11.65
C VAL A 86 14.97 6.80 12.97
N PHE A 87 16.30 6.74 13.00
CA PHE A 87 17.04 6.42 14.21
C PHE A 87 16.86 7.49 15.30
N GLU A 88 16.82 7.05 16.56
CA GLU A 88 16.59 7.91 17.72
C GLU A 88 17.64 9.03 17.82
N GLU A 89 18.90 8.72 17.51
CA GLU A 89 20.01 9.67 17.55
C GLU A 89 19.80 10.82 16.56
N ASP A 90 19.35 10.51 15.34
CA ASP A 90 19.03 11.51 14.32
C ASP A 90 17.74 12.26 14.67
N ALA A 91 16.75 11.57 15.25
CA ALA A 91 15.49 12.18 15.68
C ALA A 91 15.69 13.23 16.77
N LYS A 92 16.62 12.99 17.70
CA LYS A 92 17.00 13.94 18.77
C LYS A 92 17.89 15.09 18.29
N ARG A 93 18.44 15.00 17.06
CA ARG A 93 19.39 15.98 16.53
C ARG A 93 18.76 16.94 15.53
N TYR A 94 17.90 16.43 14.66
CA TYR A 94 17.35 17.17 13.52
C TYR A 94 15.87 17.50 13.71
N SER A 95 15.40 18.57 13.06
CA SER A 95 13.98 18.85 12.92
C SER A 95 13.41 18.19 11.67
N LYS A 96 12.09 18.08 11.61
CA LYS A 96 11.38 17.54 10.43
C LYS A 96 11.69 18.29 9.14
N CYS A 97 12.00 19.58 9.20
CA CYS A 97 12.30 20.40 8.02
C CYS A 97 13.78 20.31 7.57
N SER A 98 14.60 19.49 8.24
CA SER A 98 16.03 19.41 7.96
C SER A 98 16.31 18.93 6.54
N ASN A 99 17.27 19.58 5.89
CA ASN A 99 17.81 19.20 4.58
C ASN A 99 19.01 18.25 4.66
N LYS A 100 19.49 17.92 5.87
CA LYS A 100 20.61 17.00 6.07
C LYS A 100 20.18 15.57 5.76
N LYS A 101 21.03 14.82 5.06
CA LYS A 101 20.79 13.40 4.80
C LYS A 101 21.05 12.59 6.08
N ILE A 102 20.07 11.80 6.47
CA ILE A 102 20.13 10.84 7.58
C ILE A 102 20.00 9.41 7.02
N THR A 103 20.47 8.42 7.76
CA THR A 103 20.21 7.02 7.44
C THR A 103 18.89 6.63 8.08
N VAL A 104 18.04 5.90 7.36
CA VAL A 104 16.80 5.33 7.88
C VAL A 104 16.76 3.83 7.62
N LYS A 105 16.14 3.08 8.52
CA LYS A 105 15.97 1.63 8.41
C LYS A 105 14.50 1.27 8.30
N CYS A 106 14.09 0.71 7.17
CA CYS A 106 12.71 0.32 6.96
C CYS A 106 12.25 -0.70 8.01
N PRO A 107 11.16 -0.45 8.76
CA PRO A 107 10.67 -1.40 9.77
C PRO A 107 10.19 -2.71 9.15
N ASP A 108 9.64 -2.66 7.94
CA ASP A 108 9.08 -3.83 7.28
C ASP A 108 10.16 -4.79 6.79
N CYS A 109 11.13 -4.27 6.04
CA CYS A 109 12.14 -5.09 5.36
C CYS A 109 13.54 -5.01 5.96
N GLY A 110 13.78 -4.12 6.92
CA GLY A 110 15.08 -3.97 7.60
C GLY A 110 16.17 -3.27 6.78
N ARG A 111 15.89 -2.85 5.54
CA ARG A 111 16.89 -2.18 4.69
C ARG A 111 17.17 -0.77 5.13
N GLU A 112 18.42 -0.38 4.96
CA GLU A 112 18.91 0.96 5.25
C GLU A 112 19.09 1.77 3.98
N LYS A 113 18.76 3.06 4.06
CA LYS A 113 19.07 4.02 2.99
C LYS A 113 19.21 5.43 3.52
N LYS A 114 19.84 6.30 2.73
CA LYS A 114 19.96 7.73 3.07
C LYS A 114 18.81 8.53 2.47
N THR A 115 18.15 9.36 3.28
CA THR A 115 17.11 10.30 2.85
C THR A 115 17.16 11.58 3.70
N LYS A 116 16.31 12.56 3.41
CA LYS A 116 16.21 13.81 4.18
C LYS A 116 14.95 13.80 5.05
N PRO A 117 14.99 14.33 6.29
CA PRO A 117 13.81 14.38 7.16
C PRO A 117 12.57 15.01 6.54
N TYR A 118 12.70 16.12 5.81
CA TYR A 118 11.52 16.79 5.24
C TYR A 118 10.79 15.92 4.21
N VAL A 119 11.52 15.09 3.45
CA VAL A 119 10.92 14.17 2.49
C VAL A 119 10.05 13.14 3.21
N ILE A 120 10.52 12.63 4.36
CA ILE A 120 9.75 11.69 5.18
C ILE A 120 8.53 12.41 5.76
N TYR A 121 8.72 13.62 6.29
CA TYR A 121 7.66 14.42 6.89
C TYR A 121 6.53 14.74 5.91
N ASP A 122 6.86 15.23 4.71
CA ASP A 122 5.87 15.66 3.72
C ASP A 122 5.09 14.48 3.14
N ASN A 123 5.76 13.35 2.91
CA ASN A 123 5.17 12.20 2.23
C ASN A 123 4.63 11.13 3.19
N LYS A 124 4.88 11.28 4.50
CA LYS A 124 4.57 10.26 5.52
C LYS A 124 5.14 8.88 5.16
N SER A 125 6.31 8.87 4.54
CA SER A 125 6.92 7.65 4.01
C SER A 125 8.42 7.80 3.86
N ILE A 126 9.16 6.74 4.15
CA ILE A 126 10.58 6.64 3.78
C ILE A 126 10.77 6.22 2.32
N PHE A 127 9.73 5.87 1.56
CA PHE A 127 9.80 5.35 0.18
C PHE A 127 10.67 4.10 0.02
N CYS A 128 10.52 3.11 0.90
CA CYS A 128 11.29 1.87 0.75
C CYS A 128 10.80 1.08 -0.48
N SER A 129 11.71 0.39 -1.17
CA SER A 129 11.40 -0.46 -2.32
C SER A 129 10.50 -1.66 -2.00
N CYS A 130 10.21 -1.95 -0.73
CA CYS A 130 9.22 -2.96 -0.33
C CYS A 130 7.79 -2.41 -0.26
N GLY A 131 7.60 -1.09 -0.36
CA GLY A 131 6.29 -0.45 -0.25
C GLY A 131 5.36 -0.82 -1.40
N ASP A 132 4.05 -0.74 -1.16
CA ASP A 132 3.01 -1.20 -2.09
C ASP A 132 2.82 -0.33 -3.34
N GLY A 133 3.50 0.82 -3.41
CA GLY A 133 3.59 1.61 -4.64
C GLY A 133 4.49 0.98 -5.73
N LYS A 134 5.10 -0.17 -5.47
CA LYS A 134 5.95 -0.92 -6.41
C LYS A 134 5.25 -2.18 -6.88
N SER A 135 5.30 -2.42 -8.19
CA SER A 135 4.73 -3.64 -8.78
C SER A 135 5.45 -4.89 -8.28
N TYR A 136 4.76 -6.04 -8.31
CA TYR A 136 5.38 -7.33 -7.94
C TYR A 136 6.67 -7.60 -8.75
N PRO A 137 6.70 -7.40 -10.09
CA PRO A 137 7.93 -7.55 -10.86
C PRO A 137 9.05 -6.60 -10.44
N GLU A 138 8.77 -5.31 -10.21
CA GLU A 138 9.78 -4.36 -9.73
C GLU A 138 10.39 -4.82 -8.39
N LYS A 139 9.56 -5.22 -7.43
CA LYS A 139 10.07 -5.71 -6.14
C LYS A 139 10.93 -6.98 -6.34
N PHE A 140 10.49 -7.88 -7.20
CA PHE A 140 11.21 -9.13 -7.50
C PHE A 140 12.60 -8.85 -8.08
N ILE A 141 12.67 -8.01 -9.11
CA ILE A 141 13.92 -7.64 -9.79
C ILE A 141 14.82 -6.85 -8.84
N PHE A 142 14.26 -5.93 -8.05
CA PHE A 142 15.03 -5.19 -7.04
C PHE A 142 15.80 -6.13 -6.11
N ASN A 143 15.12 -7.14 -5.54
CA ASN A 143 15.78 -8.07 -4.62
C ASN A 143 16.77 -9.00 -5.34
N LEU A 144 16.51 -9.35 -6.61
CA LEU A 144 17.48 -10.08 -7.42
C LEU A 144 18.78 -9.28 -7.59
N LEU A 145 18.68 -8.00 -7.94
CA LEU A 145 19.84 -7.12 -8.13
C LEU A 145 20.61 -6.89 -6.82
N GLU A 146 19.90 -6.78 -5.69
CA GLU A 146 20.54 -6.74 -4.35
C GLU A 146 21.31 -8.02 -4.04
N GLN A 147 20.76 -9.20 -4.34
CA GLN A 147 21.45 -10.47 -4.10
C GLN A 147 22.71 -10.66 -4.96
N LEU A 148 22.74 -10.00 -6.12
CA LEU A 148 23.91 -9.95 -7.00
C LEU A 148 24.94 -8.89 -6.59
N ASP A 149 24.67 -8.13 -5.51
CA ASP A 149 25.53 -7.03 -5.01
C ASP A 149 25.85 -5.98 -6.09
N LEU A 150 24.83 -5.63 -6.88
CA LEU A 150 24.95 -4.65 -7.96
C LEU A 150 24.61 -3.24 -7.47
N GLU A 151 25.39 -2.25 -7.91
CA GLU A 151 25.00 -0.85 -7.79
C GLU A 151 24.00 -0.48 -8.90
N PHE A 152 22.79 -0.10 -8.51
CA PHE A 152 21.72 0.28 -9.44
C PHE A 152 20.85 1.42 -8.90
N GLU A 153 20.26 2.16 -9.83
CA GLU A 153 19.23 3.17 -9.56
C GLU A 153 17.86 2.63 -9.99
N THR A 154 16.84 2.85 -9.18
CA THR A 154 15.45 2.55 -9.55
C THR A 154 14.76 3.79 -10.09
N GLU A 155 13.74 3.63 -10.93
CA GLU A 155 12.95 4.76 -11.44
C GLU A 155 13.84 5.83 -12.12
N TYR A 156 14.89 5.35 -12.80
CA TYR A 156 15.94 6.17 -13.36
C TYR A 156 15.40 7.16 -14.39
N LYS A 157 15.80 8.42 -14.26
CA LYS A 157 15.51 9.50 -15.20
C LYS A 157 16.80 10.23 -15.51
N SER A 158 16.98 10.56 -16.78
CA SER A 158 18.11 11.35 -17.25
C SER A 158 17.61 12.59 -18.00
N ARG A 159 18.46 13.61 -18.11
CA ARG A 159 18.15 14.79 -18.95
C ARG A 159 17.87 14.40 -20.40
N TRP A 160 18.56 13.38 -20.91
CA TRP A 160 18.36 12.91 -22.28
C TRP A 160 17.12 12.04 -22.46
N SER A 161 16.47 11.57 -21.39
CA SER A 161 15.37 10.62 -21.50
C SER A 161 14.02 11.27 -21.83
N ASN A 162 13.97 12.59 -22.04
CA ASN A 162 12.74 13.33 -22.37
C ASN A 162 11.61 13.02 -21.37
N ASP A 163 11.94 13.15 -20.08
CA ASP A 163 11.09 12.83 -18.91
C ASP A 163 10.63 11.36 -18.80
N LYS A 164 11.12 10.47 -19.68
CA LYS A 164 10.87 9.04 -19.58
C LYS A 164 11.66 8.45 -18.42
N ARG A 165 10.99 7.55 -17.71
CA ARG A 165 11.49 6.81 -16.57
C ARG A 165 11.79 5.38 -16.96
N TYR A 166 12.89 4.84 -16.47
CA TYR A 166 13.27 3.45 -16.61
C TYR A 166 13.21 2.74 -15.25
N ASP A 167 12.84 1.46 -15.22
CA ASP A 167 12.61 0.76 -13.95
C ASP A 167 13.92 0.58 -13.16
N PHE A 168 14.99 0.13 -13.84
CA PHE A 168 16.32 -0.02 -13.25
C PHE A 168 17.43 0.46 -14.20
N TYR A 169 18.47 1.04 -13.63
CA TYR A 169 19.69 1.43 -14.35
C TYR A 169 20.94 1.06 -13.57
N MET A 170 21.87 0.33 -14.21
CA MET A 170 23.17 -0.02 -13.66
C MET A 170 24.26 0.73 -14.41
N LYS A 171 24.84 1.74 -13.76
CA LYS A 171 25.85 2.63 -14.36
C LYS A 171 27.08 1.87 -14.84
N ASN A 172 27.59 0.94 -14.03
CA ASN A 172 28.84 0.23 -14.30
C ASN A 172 28.76 -0.69 -15.53
N LYS A 173 27.56 -1.14 -15.88
CA LYS A 173 27.30 -1.98 -17.05
C LYS A 173 26.68 -1.21 -18.22
N SER A 174 26.33 0.07 -18.02
CA SER A 174 25.50 0.83 -18.96
C SER A 174 24.26 0.03 -19.38
N CYS A 175 23.57 -0.55 -18.38
CA CYS A 175 22.46 -1.46 -18.58
C CYS A 175 21.17 -0.87 -18.02
N ILE A 176 20.10 -0.93 -18.79
CA ILE A 176 18.74 -0.60 -18.39
C ILE A 176 17.91 -1.89 -18.35
N ILE A 177 17.02 -2.01 -17.36
CA ILE A 177 16.03 -3.08 -17.28
C ILE A 177 14.64 -2.45 -17.19
N GLU A 178 13.71 -2.96 -18.00
CA GLU A 178 12.28 -2.63 -17.98
C GLU A 178 11.46 -3.88 -17.66
N ALA A 179 10.53 -3.78 -16.71
CA ALA A 179 9.69 -4.88 -16.27
C ALA A 179 8.26 -4.72 -16.82
N HIS A 180 8.02 -5.23 -18.03
CA HIS A 180 6.74 -5.04 -18.72
C HIS A 180 5.65 -5.98 -18.19
N GLY A 181 4.63 -5.43 -17.52
CA GLY A 181 3.44 -6.16 -17.09
C GLY A 181 2.42 -6.42 -18.22
N GLY A 182 1.29 -7.05 -17.89
CA GLY A 182 0.26 -7.46 -18.88
C GLY A 182 -0.32 -6.32 -19.73
N GLN A 183 -0.25 -5.09 -19.22
CA GLN A 183 -0.62 -3.86 -19.92
C GLN A 183 0.14 -3.62 -21.23
N HIS A 184 1.34 -4.19 -21.38
CA HIS A 184 2.15 -4.11 -22.61
C HIS A 184 1.77 -5.17 -23.65
N TYR A 185 0.93 -6.15 -23.29
CA TYR A 185 0.67 -7.34 -24.10
C TYR A 185 -0.81 -7.50 -24.47
N ASP A 186 -1.75 -7.20 -23.57
CA ASP A 186 -3.18 -7.41 -23.81
C ASP A 186 -4.02 -6.20 -23.36
N LYS A 187 -4.64 -5.52 -24.35
CA LYS A 187 -5.58 -4.38 -24.19
C LYS A 187 -5.07 -3.27 -23.24
N GLY A 188 -4.46 -2.23 -23.82
CA GLY A 188 -4.09 -1.01 -23.08
C GLY A 188 -5.25 -0.41 -22.27
N PHE A 189 -4.93 0.43 -21.28
CA PHE A 189 -5.85 0.95 -20.27
C PHE A 189 -6.87 1.98 -20.75
N LYS A 190 -7.22 2.00 -22.04
CA LYS A 190 -8.14 2.99 -22.63
C LYS A 190 -9.48 3.06 -21.88
N SER A 191 -9.98 1.91 -21.41
CA SER A 191 -11.26 1.82 -20.67
C SER A 191 -11.25 2.49 -19.29
N ILE A 192 -10.07 2.85 -18.76
CA ILE A 192 -9.89 3.55 -17.48
C ILE A 192 -9.12 4.87 -17.65
N GLY A 193 -9.06 5.41 -18.88
CA GLY A 193 -8.39 6.68 -19.18
C GLY A 193 -6.88 6.59 -19.39
N GLY A 194 -6.31 5.39 -19.50
CA GLY A 194 -4.90 5.17 -19.82
C GLY A 194 -4.64 5.04 -21.32
N ARG A 195 -3.37 4.81 -21.68
CA ARG A 195 -2.93 4.75 -23.09
C ARG A 195 -3.45 3.50 -23.80
N THR A 196 -3.58 3.61 -25.12
CA THR A 196 -3.87 2.47 -26.00
C THR A 196 -2.64 1.56 -26.12
N PHE A 197 -2.89 0.32 -26.51
CA PHE A 197 -1.83 -0.66 -26.78
C PHE A 197 -0.81 -0.17 -27.82
N LYS A 198 -1.28 0.50 -28.88
CA LYS A 198 -0.39 1.07 -29.92
C LYS A 198 0.47 2.21 -29.40
N GLU A 199 -0.09 3.06 -28.53
CA GLU A 199 0.65 4.15 -27.90
C GLU A 199 1.71 3.64 -26.93
N GLU A 200 1.42 2.57 -26.16
CA GLU A 200 2.42 1.96 -25.30
C GLU A 200 3.56 1.33 -26.11
N GLN A 201 3.27 0.59 -27.20
CA GLN A 201 4.32 0.07 -28.08
C GLN A 201 5.20 1.17 -28.69
N ALA A 202 4.59 2.28 -29.13
CA ALA A 202 5.34 3.41 -29.66
C ALA A 202 6.22 4.07 -28.58
N ASN A 203 5.72 4.16 -27.35
CA ASN A 203 6.44 4.70 -26.21
C ASN A 203 7.61 3.79 -25.79
N ASP A 204 7.40 2.48 -25.73
CA ASP A 204 8.45 1.50 -25.38
C ASP A 204 9.56 1.53 -26.44
N LYS A 205 9.20 1.54 -27.73
CA LYS A 205 10.16 1.72 -28.82
C LYS A 205 10.94 3.02 -28.69
N PHE A 206 10.26 4.13 -28.44
CA PHE A 206 10.93 5.43 -28.24
C PHE A 206 11.91 5.40 -27.06
N LYS A 207 11.51 4.81 -25.93
CA LYS A 207 12.35 4.66 -24.73
C LYS A 207 13.61 3.86 -25.01
N ARG A 208 13.49 2.78 -25.78
CA ARG A 208 14.62 1.96 -26.22
C ARG A 208 15.55 2.72 -27.15
N ASP A 209 15.01 3.33 -28.20
CA ASP A 209 15.79 4.03 -29.22
C ASP A 209 16.58 5.21 -28.61
N ILE A 210 15.95 5.99 -27.72
CA ILE A 210 16.63 7.12 -27.07
C ILE A 210 17.70 6.66 -26.08
N ALA A 211 17.50 5.55 -25.37
CA ALA A 211 18.50 4.98 -24.49
C ALA A 211 19.75 4.52 -25.26
N LEU A 212 19.55 3.74 -26.33
CA LEU A 212 20.64 3.25 -27.17
C LEU A 212 21.42 4.41 -27.83
N LYS A 213 20.71 5.43 -28.33
CA LYS A 213 21.34 6.63 -28.91
C LYS A 213 22.22 7.40 -27.92
N ASN A 214 21.92 7.31 -26.62
CA ASN A 214 22.66 7.99 -25.55
C ASN A 214 23.69 7.09 -24.86
N GLY A 215 24.11 5.99 -25.50
CA GLY A 215 25.24 5.17 -25.06
C GLY A 215 24.91 4.09 -24.01
N ILE A 216 23.63 3.77 -23.82
CA ILE A 216 23.23 2.56 -23.08
C ILE A 216 23.60 1.35 -23.93
N LYS A 217 24.39 0.43 -23.36
CA LYS A 217 24.92 -0.75 -24.06
C LYS A 217 23.92 -1.91 -24.07
N HIS A 218 23.27 -2.12 -22.92
CA HIS A 218 22.35 -3.23 -22.71
C HIS A 218 20.98 -2.66 -22.35
N TYR A 219 19.96 -3.03 -23.11
CA TYR A 219 18.58 -2.62 -22.88
C TYR A 219 17.71 -3.86 -22.80
N VAL A 220 17.40 -4.28 -21.57
CA VAL A 220 16.71 -5.54 -21.31
C VAL A 220 15.25 -5.28 -21.00
N GLU A 221 14.37 -5.88 -21.80
CA GLU A 221 12.92 -5.88 -21.56
C GLU A 221 12.53 -7.26 -21.01
N LEU A 222 11.95 -7.27 -19.82
CA LEU A 222 11.48 -8.49 -19.18
C LEU A 222 9.96 -8.63 -19.33
N ASP A 223 9.54 -9.76 -19.89
CA ASP A 223 8.14 -10.17 -19.88
C ASP A 223 7.72 -10.56 -18.46
N CYS A 224 6.95 -9.67 -17.84
CA CYS A 224 6.42 -9.81 -16.50
C CYS A 224 4.88 -9.84 -16.51
N ARG A 225 4.26 -10.24 -17.64
CA ARG A 225 2.79 -10.23 -17.80
C ARG A 225 2.08 -11.07 -16.74
N ASN A 226 2.70 -12.19 -16.38
CA ASN A 226 2.24 -13.04 -15.29
C ASN A 226 3.15 -12.84 -14.08
N SER A 227 2.62 -12.19 -13.04
CA SER A 227 3.34 -11.91 -11.79
C SER A 227 3.48 -13.14 -10.89
N ASN A 228 4.18 -14.17 -11.38
CA ASN A 228 4.53 -15.38 -10.64
C ASN A 228 6.01 -15.75 -10.82
N LEU A 229 6.52 -16.56 -9.89
CA LEU A 229 7.93 -16.95 -9.83
C LEU A 229 8.45 -17.53 -11.16
N GLU A 230 7.84 -18.61 -11.64
CA GLU A 230 8.35 -19.34 -12.81
C GLU A 230 8.36 -18.47 -14.06
N TRP A 231 7.33 -17.63 -14.23
CA TRP A 231 7.25 -16.73 -15.38
C TRP A 231 8.38 -15.70 -15.39
N ILE A 232 8.52 -14.95 -14.28
CA ILE A 232 9.54 -13.90 -14.19
C ILE A 232 10.95 -14.52 -14.23
N LYS A 233 11.16 -15.65 -13.56
CA LYS A 233 12.42 -16.39 -13.60
C LYS A 233 12.78 -16.80 -15.03
N ASN A 234 11.85 -17.40 -15.78
CA ASN A 234 12.09 -17.79 -17.16
C ASN A 234 12.35 -16.58 -18.07
N SER A 235 11.64 -15.48 -17.84
CA SER A 235 11.86 -14.21 -18.55
C SER A 235 13.29 -13.69 -18.35
N ILE A 236 13.78 -13.71 -17.11
CA ILE A 236 15.15 -13.31 -16.76
C ILE A 236 16.18 -14.26 -17.38
N LEU A 237 16.00 -15.57 -17.25
CA LEU A 237 16.94 -16.58 -17.75
C LEU A 237 17.06 -16.58 -19.28
N ASN A 238 15.99 -16.20 -19.99
CA ASN A 238 15.98 -16.07 -21.45
C ASN A 238 16.35 -14.65 -21.93
N SER A 239 16.78 -13.78 -21.03
CA SER A 239 17.22 -12.41 -21.36
C SER A 239 18.73 -12.27 -21.30
N GLU A 240 19.24 -11.15 -21.82
CA GLU A 240 20.66 -10.78 -21.74
C GLU A 240 21.20 -10.73 -20.29
N LEU A 241 20.32 -10.62 -19.28
CA LEU A 241 20.75 -10.68 -17.87
C LEU A 241 21.45 -11.99 -17.49
N ASN A 242 21.06 -13.11 -18.12
CA ASN A 242 21.69 -14.40 -17.86
C ASN A 242 23.14 -14.44 -18.36
N ASP A 243 23.45 -13.67 -19.39
CA ASP A 243 24.81 -13.56 -19.93
C ASP A 243 25.64 -12.51 -19.17
N LEU A 244 24.97 -11.46 -18.67
CA LEU A 244 25.61 -10.34 -17.97
C LEU A 244 25.94 -10.64 -16.51
N PHE A 245 25.19 -11.54 -15.87
CA PHE A 245 25.27 -11.78 -14.42
C PHE A 245 25.24 -13.26 -14.06
N ASP A 246 25.99 -13.60 -13.02
CA ASP A 246 25.99 -14.95 -12.44
C ASP A 246 24.73 -15.17 -11.58
N LEU A 247 23.67 -15.65 -12.21
CA LEU A 247 22.38 -15.90 -11.57
C LEU A 247 22.36 -17.14 -10.65
N SER A 248 23.43 -17.93 -10.62
CA SER A 248 23.51 -19.12 -9.75
C SER A 248 23.45 -18.77 -8.26
N LYS A 249 23.86 -17.55 -7.91
CA LYS A 249 23.87 -17.01 -6.54
C LYS A 249 22.50 -16.53 -6.07
N VAL A 250 21.53 -16.43 -6.97
CA VAL A 250 20.21 -15.84 -6.67
C VAL A 250 19.30 -16.86 -5.99
N ASN A 251 18.84 -16.52 -4.79
CA ASN A 251 17.74 -17.21 -4.12
C ASN A 251 16.40 -16.64 -4.61
N TRP A 252 15.80 -17.35 -5.56
CA TRP A 252 14.52 -16.98 -6.16
C TRP A 252 13.35 -16.91 -5.16
N ASN A 253 13.35 -17.77 -4.14
CA ASN A 253 12.30 -17.74 -3.11
C ASN A 253 12.36 -16.45 -2.28
N LYS A 254 13.57 -15.95 -1.97
CA LYS A 254 13.72 -14.65 -1.31
C LYS A 254 13.18 -13.50 -2.18
N CYS A 255 13.35 -13.55 -3.50
CA CYS A 255 12.73 -12.57 -4.40
C CYS A 255 11.20 -12.60 -4.32
N VAL A 256 10.60 -13.80 -4.27
CA VAL A 256 9.14 -13.98 -4.13
C VAL A 256 8.65 -13.46 -2.78
N GLU A 257 9.33 -13.82 -1.70
CA GLU A 257 8.99 -13.37 -0.34
C GLU A 257 9.04 -11.84 -0.26
N PHE A 258 10.10 -11.24 -0.78
CA PHE A 258 10.28 -9.81 -0.81
C PHE A 258 9.20 -9.11 -1.67
N ALA A 259 8.91 -9.65 -2.86
CA ALA A 259 7.93 -9.08 -3.78
C ALA A 259 6.48 -9.16 -3.28
N ASN A 260 6.17 -10.13 -2.42
CA ASN A 260 4.86 -10.22 -1.79
C ASN A 260 4.76 -9.41 -0.48
N LYS A 261 5.84 -8.84 0.05
CA LYS A 261 5.85 -8.19 1.37
C LYS A 261 5.10 -6.84 1.39
N ASN A 262 4.64 -6.48 2.59
CA ASN A 262 3.68 -5.44 3.02
C ASN A 262 2.22 -5.90 3.06
N ILE A 263 1.36 -5.56 2.11
CA ILE A 263 -0.07 -5.87 2.26
C ILE A 263 -0.41 -7.36 2.39
N VAL A 264 0.33 -8.26 1.71
CA VAL A 264 0.07 -9.71 1.83
C VAL A 264 0.37 -10.18 3.24
N LYS A 265 1.48 -9.73 3.82
CA LYS A 265 1.89 -10.12 5.16
C LYS A 265 0.92 -9.56 6.21
N GLU A 266 0.53 -8.30 6.11
CA GLU A 266 -0.46 -7.70 7.00
C GLU A 266 -1.81 -8.41 6.94
N VAL A 267 -2.28 -8.75 5.73
CA VAL A 267 -3.50 -9.54 5.54
C VAL A 267 -3.37 -10.95 6.14
N CYS A 268 -2.20 -11.57 6.03
CA CYS A 268 -1.91 -12.88 6.63
C CYS A 268 -1.85 -12.82 8.16
N ASP A 269 -1.18 -11.82 8.72
CA ASP A 269 -1.05 -11.59 10.16
C ASP A 269 -2.41 -11.26 10.76
N TYR A 270 -3.19 -10.39 10.11
CA TYR A 270 -4.58 -10.12 10.49
C TYR A 270 -5.40 -11.40 10.43
N TRP A 271 -5.29 -12.20 9.37
CA TRP A 271 -6.03 -13.45 9.23
C TRP A 271 -5.75 -14.43 10.36
N ASN A 272 -4.50 -14.56 10.80
CA ASN A 272 -4.13 -15.43 11.91
C ASN A 272 -4.70 -14.96 13.25
N ASN A 273 -4.91 -13.65 13.42
CA ASN A 273 -5.38 -13.02 14.66
C ASN A 273 -6.85 -12.54 14.59
N ARG A 274 -7.57 -12.92 13.52
CA ARG A 274 -8.93 -12.46 13.28
C ARG A 274 -9.91 -13.04 14.32
N LYS A 275 -11.02 -12.35 14.53
CA LYS A 275 -12.09 -12.84 15.41
C LYS A 275 -12.77 -14.05 14.78
N ASP A 276 -13.20 -14.98 15.62
CA ASP A 276 -13.93 -16.16 15.17
C ASP A 276 -15.17 -15.76 14.35
N GLY A 277 -15.24 -16.27 13.12
CA GLY A 277 -16.35 -16.01 12.19
C GLY A 277 -16.13 -14.85 11.20
N GLU A 278 -15.03 -14.10 11.32
CA GLU A 278 -14.62 -13.12 10.30
C GLU A 278 -14.21 -13.83 9.01
N THR A 279 -14.70 -13.31 7.89
CA THR A 279 -14.58 -13.87 6.55
C THR A 279 -13.58 -13.08 5.70
N THR A 280 -13.18 -13.66 4.56
CA THR A 280 -12.40 -12.96 3.53
C THR A 280 -13.04 -11.66 3.01
N ALA A 281 -14.36 -11.50 3.14
CA ALA A 281 -15.04 -10.26 2.77
C ALA A 281 -14.82 -9.17 3.83
N ASP A 282 -14.89 -9.54 5.11
CA ASP A 282 -14.69 -8.63 6.25
C ASP A 282 -13.24 -8.12 6.27
N VAL A 283 -12.27 -9.03 6.04
CA VAL A 283 -10.87 -8.66 5.85
C VAL A 283 -10.70 -7.70 4.67
N GLY A 284 -11.44 -7.90 3.58
CA GLY A 284 -11.42 -6.98 2.43
C GLY A 284 -11.90 -5.57 2.78
N GLN A 285 -12.91 -5.44 3.67
CA GLN A 285 -13.38 -4.15 4.15
C GLN A 285 -12.34 -3.45 5.01
N VAL A 286 -11.67 -4.18 5.91
CA VAL A 286 -10.61 -3.64 6.79
C VAL A 286 -9.47 -3.05 5.97
N PHE A 287 -8.98 -3.80 4.98
CA PHE A 287 -7.85 -3.40 4.14
C PHE A 287 -8.26 -2.58 2.91
N LYS A 288 -9.56 -2.30 2.73
CA LYS A 288 -10.12 -1.59 1.56
C LYS A 288 -9.68 -2.21 0.22
N ILE A 289 -9.61 -3.53 0.15
CA ILE A 289 -9.25 -4.30 -1.05
C ILE A 289 -10.33 -5.31 -1.41
N SER A 290 -10.37 -5.72 -2.67
CA SER A 290 -11.37 -6.69 -3.12
C SER A 290 -11.23 -8.02 -2.37
N ARG A 291 -12.35 -8.68 -2.09
CA ARG A 291 -12.37 -10.04 -1.51
C ARG A 291 -11.48 -11.01 -2.30
N THR A 292 -11.48 -10.89 -3.63
CA THR A 292 -10.64 -11.70 -4.52
C THR A 292 -9.15 -11.46 -4.27
N SER A 293 -8.73 -10.20 -4.07
CA SER A 293 -7.36 -9.84 -3.72
C SER A 293 -6.96 -10.44 -2.38
N VAL A 294 -7.83 -10.35 -1.36
CA VAL A 294 -7.62 -10.98 -0.04
C VAL A 294 -7.38 -12.48 -0.19
N ILE A 295 -8.26 -13.18 -0.92
CA ILE A 295 -8.13 -14.62 -1.15
C ILE A 295 -6.80 -14.95 -1.84
N ASN A 296 -6.40 -14.18 -2.85
CA ASN A 296 -5.14 -14.39 -3.54
C ASN A 296 -3.94 -14.15 -2.62
N TYR A 297 -3.99 -13.13 -1.75
CA TYR A 297 -2.96 -12.85 -0.76
C TYR A 297 -2.85 -13.97 0.27
N LEU A 298 -3.96 -14.46 0.81
CA LEU A 298 -3.97 -15.56 1.77
C LEU A 298 -3.49 -16.88 1.15
N LYS A 299 -3.85 -17.18 -0.10
CA LYS A 299 -3.30 -18.35 -0.83
C LYS A 299 -1.78 -18.26 -0.97
N LYS A 300 -1.26 -17.08 -1.31
CA LYS A 300 0.18 -16.82 -1.40
C LYS A 300 0.84 -16.96 -0.03
N GLY A 301 0.27 -16.37 1.01
CA GLY A 301 0.75 -16.45 2.39
C GLY A 301 0.79 -17.87 2.93
N ALA A 302 -0.24 -18.67 2.68
CA ALA A 302 -0.25 -20.09 3.05
C ALA A 302 0.89 -20.88 2.39
N LYS A 303 1.16 -20.63 1.10
CA LYS A 303 2.30 -21.24 0.38
C LYS A 303 3.66 -20.86 1.00
N LEU A 304 3.78 -19.62 1.48
CA LEU A 304 4.96 -19.09 2.17
C LEU A 304 4.98 -19.37 3.68
N ARG A 305 4.00 -20.12 4.20
CA ARG A 305 3.83 -20.42 5.64
C ARG A 305 3.65 -19.19 6.53
N TRP A 306 3.07 -18.12 6.00
CA TRP A 306 2.76 -16.89 6.75
C TRP A 306 1.38 -16.92 7.42
N CYS A 307 0.44 -17.72 6.92
CA CYS A 307 -0.87 -17.85 7.54
C CYS A 307 -1.47 -19.25 7.40
N ASN A 308 -2.39 -19.56 8.32
CA ASN A 308 -3.18 -20.77 8.26
C ASN A 308 -4.47 -20.52 7.45
N TYR A 309 -4.32 -20.42 6.13
CA TYR A 309 -5.45 -20.24 5.21
C TYR A 309 -5.73 -21.51 4.41
N ASN A 310 -6.88 -22.14 4.66
CA ASN A 310 -7.37 -23.28 3.89
C ASN A 310 -8.61 -22.87 3.07
N VAL A 311 -8.45 -22.87 1.75
CA VAL A 311 -9.51 -22.52 0.79
C VAL A 311 -10.74 -23.41 0.95
N LYS A 312 -10.55 -24.72 1.19
CA LYS A 312 -11.65 -25.69 1.28
C LYS A 312 -12.50 -25.46 2.53
N GLU A 313 -11.84 -25.22 3.67
CA GLU A 313 -12.53 -24.94 4.94
C GLU A 313 -13.33 -23.63 4.90
N GLU A 314 -12.77 -22.59 4.27
CA GLU A 314 -13.45 -21.29 4.18
C GLU A 314 -14.63 -21.30 3.20
N ILE A 315 -14.56 -22.09 2.12
CA ILE A 315 -15.73 -22.35 1.27
C ILE A 315 -16.84 -23.05 2.06
N ILE A 316 -16.50 -24.03 2.90
CA ILE A 316 -17.47 -24.74 3.75
C ILE A 316 -18.11 -23.78 4.77
N LYS A 317 -17.33 -22.90 5.41
CA LYS A 317 -17.85 -21.90 6.37
C LYS A 317 -18.73 -20.84 5.70
N CYS A 318 -18.36 -20.34 4.52
CA CYS A 318 -19.22 -19.45 3.73
C CYS A 318 -20.51 -20.15 3.29
N GLY A 319 -20.44 -21.42 2.90
CA GLY A 319 -21.60 -22.24 2.56
C GLY A 319 -22.58 -22.39 3.72
N LYS A 320 -22.09 -22.46 4.97
CA LYS A 320 -22.94 -22.45 6.18
C LYS A 320 -23.66 -21.12 6.40
N LYS A 321 -23.05 -19.96 6.07
CA LYS A 321 -23.71 -18.63 6.15
C LYS A 321 -24.66 -18.36 4.98
N SER A 322 -24.41 -18.94 3.79
CA SER A 322 -25.29 -18.82 2.61
C SER A 322 -26.39 -19.89 2.52
N GLY A 323 -26.51 -20.77 3.53
CA GLY A 323 -27.52 -21.84 3.63
C GLY A 323 -28.96 -21.38 3.91
N GLY A 324 -29.30 -20.14 3.55
CA GLY A 324 -30.63 -19.56 3.70
C GLY A 324 -31.51 -19.68 2.45
N TYR A 325 -31.23 -20.62 1.53
CA TYR A 325 -32.18 -20.90 0.44
C TYR A 325 -33.33 -21.75 0.99
N ASN A 326 -34.41 -21.06 1.37
CA ASN A 326 -35.79 -21.53 1.57
C ASN A 326 -35.98 -23.06 1.51
N LYS A 327 -35.97 -23.72 2.68
CA LYS A 327 -36.54 -25.08 2.84
C LYS A 327 -38.07 -25.02 2.82
N ARG A 328 -38.66 -24.36 1.82
CA ARG A 328 -40.11 -24.36 1.65
C ARG A 328 -40.49 -25.66 0.98
N LYS A 329 -41.34 -26.42 1.67
CA LYS A 329 -41.94 -27.63 1.09
C LYS A 329 -42.71 -27.25 -0.16
N VAL A 330 -42.64 -28.10 -1.17
CA VAL A 330 -43.30 -27.88 -2.46
C VAL A 330 -44.20 -29.07 -2.77
N GLU A 331 -45.43 -28.79 -3.13
CA GLU A 331 -46.39 -29.78 -3.59
C GLU A 331 -46.49 -29.72 -5.13
N ILE A 332 -46.45 -30.88 -5.76
CA ILE A 332 -46.55 -31.04 -7.22
C ILE A 332 -47.93 -31.60 -7.60
N PHE A 333 -48.50 -31.06 -8.68
CA PHE A 333 -49.81 -31.46 -9.20
C PHE A 333 -49.75 -31.77 -10.69
N LYS A 334 -50.63 -32.68 -11.14
CA LYS A 334 -50.93 -32.92 -12.56
C LYS A 334 -52.44 -33.08 -12.73
N ASN A 335 -53.04 -32.37 -13.68
CA ASN A 335 -54.49 -32.35 -13.90
C ASN A 335 -55.28 -32.07 -12.61
N ASN A 336 -54.82 -31.11 -11.79
CA ASN A 336 -55.37 -30.76 -10.47
C ASN A 336 -55.34 -31.87 -9.39
N GLN A 337 -54.67 -32.99 -9.62
CA GLN A 337 -54.44 -34.01 -8.62
C GLN A 337 -53.04 -33.87 -8.01
N SER A 338 -52.95 -33.89 -6.67
CA SER A 338 -51.67 -33.85 -5.96
C SER A 338 -50.91 -35.17 -6.16
N LEU A 339 -49.61 -35.06 -6.48
CA LEU A 339 -48.69 -36.17 -6.67
C LEU A 339 -47.70 -36.33 -5.50
N GLY A 340 -47.75 -35.44 -4.51
CA GLY A 340 -46.93 -35.52 -3.31
C GLY A 340 -46.26 -34.20 -2.92
N ILE A 341 -45.81 -34.15 -1.66
CA ILE A 341 -45.11 -33.01 -1.06
C ILE A 341 -43.64 -33.37 -0.87
N PHE A 342 -42.76 -32.47 -1.32
CA PHE A 342 -41.32 -32.62 -1.24
C PHE A 342 -40.72 -31.59 -0.29
N PRO A 343 -39.63 -31.94 0.43
CA PRO A 343 -38.98 -31.02 1.38
C PRO A 343 -38.49 -29.70 0.79
N SER A 344 -38.18 -29.67 -0.51
CA SER A 344 -37.79 -28.46 -1.25
C SER A 344 -37.88 -28.67 -2.76
N CYS A 345 -37.83 -27.58 -3.53
CA CYS A 345 -37.71 -27.65 -5.00
C CYS A 345 -36.45 -28.39 -5.48
N THR A 346 -35.36 -28.35 -4.70
CA THR A 346 -34.10 -29.05 -5.04
C THR A 346 -34.26 -30.56 -4.85
N GLU A 347 -34.99 -30.97 -3.81
CA GLU A 347 -35.26 -32.39 -3.57
C GLU A 347 -36.23 -32.96 -4.60
N LEU A 348 -37.23 -32.17 -4.99
CA LEU A 348 -38.13 -32.52 -6.09
C LEU A 348 -37.37 -32.66 -7.41
N GLU A 349 -36.45 -31.73 -7.73
CA GLU A 349 -35.58 -31.86 -8.91
C GLU A 349 -34.80 -33.17 -8.90
N ARG A 350 -34.16 -33.50 -7.78
CA ARG A 350 -33.34 -34.71 -7.63
C ARG A 350 -34.12 -36.00 -7.90
N GLN A 351 -35.37 -36.08 -7.46
CA GLN A 351 -36.20 -37.29 -7.60
C GLN A 351 -37.10 -37.29 -8.84
N SER A 352 -37.22 -36.16 -9.55
CA SER A 352 -38.22 -35.97 -10.60
C SER A 352 -38.10 -36.95 -11.77
N GLU A 353 -36.88 -37.28 -12.17
CA GLU A 353 -36.61 -38.17 -13.30
C GLU A 353 -36.97 -39.62 -12.97
N GLU A 354 -36.79 -40.04 -11.72
CA GLU A 354 -37.17 -41.37 -11.26
C GLU A 354 -38.69 -41.49 -11.04
N LEU A 355 -39.29 -40.55 -10.31
CA LEU A 355 -40.70 -40.61 -9.90
C LEU A 355 -41.67 -40.24 -11.01
N PHE A 356 -41.31 -39.28 -11.86
CA PHE A 356 -42.21 -38.72 -12.88
C PHE A 356 -41.73 -38.97 -14.32
N ARG A 357 -40.60 -39.68 -14.50
CA ARG A 357 -39.95 -39.94 -15.79
C ARG A 357 -39.64 -38.66 -16.59
N VAL A 358 -39.56 -37.53 -15.89
CA VAL A 358 -39.35 -36.20 -16.47
C VAL A 358 -38.45 -35.41 -15.54
N LYS A 359 -37.31 -34.93 -16.07
CA LYS A 359 -36.41 -34.05 -15.32
C LYS A 359 -37.02 -32.66 -15.11
N LEU A 360 -37.22 -32.27 -13.86
CA LEU A 360 -37.73 -30.96 -13.46
C LEU A 360 -36.64 -30.12 -12.81
N TRP A 361 -36.44 -28.87 -13.24
CA TRP A 361 -35.41 -27.98 -12.68
C TRP A 361 -35.98 -27.08 -11.58
N ASN A 362 -35.23 -26.89 -10.48
CA ASN A 362 -35.67 -26.11 -9.32
C ASN A 362 -36.08 -24.67 -9.66
N SER A 363 -35.43 -24.05 -10.64
CA SER A 363 -35.67 -22.68 -11.07
C SER A 363 -37.03 -22.56 -11.74
N ALA A 364 -37.37 -23.51 -12.62
CA ALA A 364 -38.65 -23.58 -13.29
C ALA A 364 -39.80 -23.95 -12.33
N ILE A 365 -39.55 -24.86 -11.38
CA ILE A 365 -40.51 -25.18 -10.31
C ILE A 365 -40.83 -23.91 -9.49
N SER A 366 -39.80 -23.16 -9.09
CA SER A 366 -40.00 -21.94 -8.31
C SER A 366 -40.69 -20.83 -9.10
N GLU A 367 -40.51 -20.74 -10.41
CA GLU A 367 -41.25 -19.78 -11.25
C GLU A 367 -42.75 -20.06 -11.26
N VAL A 368 -43.14 -21.34 -11.30
CA VAL A 368 -44.56 -21.73 -11.23
C VAL A 368 -45.13 -21.46 -9.85
N CYS A 369 -44.42 -21.81 -8.77
CA CYS A 369 -44.88 -21.52 -7.40
C CYS A 369 -45.08 -20.01 -7.13
N ASN A 370 -44.31 -19.15 -7.81
CA ASN A 370 -44.40 -17.69 -7.69
C ASN A 370 -45.33 -17.05 -8.74
N ASN A 371 -46.17 -17.84 -9.42
CA ASN A 371 -47.11 -17.40 -10.46
C ASN A 371 -46.45 -16.67 -11.65
N LYS A 372 -45.15 -16.84 -11.89
CA LYS A 372 -44.46 -16.31 -13.08
C LYS A 372 -44.69 -17.17 -14.32
N LYS A 373 -45.04 -18.44 -14.11
CA LYS A 373 -45.46 -19.39 -15.15
C LYS A 373 -46.69 -20.15 -14.66
N SER A 374 -47.62 -20.45 -15.57
CA SER A 374 -48.85 -21.17 -15.23
C SER A 374 -48.62 -22.67 -14.98
N GLN A 375 -47.67 -23.28 -15.70
CA GLN A 375 -47.27 -24.68 -15.53
C GLN A 375 -45.85 -24.91 -16.07
N TYR A 376 -45.25 -26.04 -15.73
CA TYR A 376 -43.97 -26.48 -16.27
C TYR A 376 -44.00 -27.97 -16.59
N LYS A 377 -43.75 -28.31 -17.87
CA LYS A 377 -43.80 -29.68 -18.40
C LYS A 377 -45.09 -30.45 -18.06
N GLY A 378 -46.24 -29.75 -18.04
CA GLY A 378 -47.54 -30.33 -17.74
C GLY A 378 -47.82 -30.55 -16.24
N PHE A 379 -46.97 -30.01 -15.36
CA PHE A 379 -47.15 -30.02 -13.91
C PHE A 379 -47.34 -28.59 -13.38
N THR A 380 -48.09 -28.46 -12.28
CA THR A 380 -48.17 -27.23 -11.50
C THR A 380 -47.60 -27.45 -10.10
N PHE A 381 -47.19 -26.38 -9.43
CA PHE A 381 -46.45 -26.44 -8.18
C PHE A 381 -46.92 -25.36 -7.22
N LYS A 382 -47.01 -25.69 -5.93
CA LYS A 382 -47.33 -24.72 -4.87
C LYS A 382 -46.40 -24.88 -3.68
N TYR A 383 -46.00 -23.77 -3.07
CA TYR A 383 -45.35 -23.83 -1.78
C TYR A 383 -46.37 -24.20 -0.71
N VAL A 384 -46.02 -25.15 0.14
CA VAL A 384 -46.81 -25.50 1.32
C VAL A 384 -46.49 -24.48 2.40
N GLU A 385 -47.50 -23.75 2.87
CA GLU A 385 -47.34 -22.83 3.99
C GLU A 385 -47.27 -23.64 5.29
N ASP A 386 -46.19 -23.49 6.06
CA ASP A 386 -46.13 -24.01 7.42
C ASP A 386 -46.98 -23.06 8.31
N ASN A 387 -48.12 -23.55 8.83
CA ASN A 387 -48.96 -22.84 9.80
C ASN A 387 -48.26 -22.69 11.17
N ASN A 388 -47.15 -21.95 11.22
CA ASN A 388 -46.44 -21.64 12.46
C ASN A 388 -45.88 -20.21 12.50
N SER A 389 -46.69 -19.25 12.05
CA SER A 389 -46.41 -17.82 12.23
C SER A 389 -47.70 -17.05 12.55
N ASN A 390 -48.42 -17.48 13.59
CA ASN A 390 -49.55 -16.74 14.13
C ASN A 390 -49.58 -16.71 15.68
N ILE A 391 -48.41 -16.54 16.31
CA ILE A 391 -48.32 -16.10 17.72
C ILE A 391 -47.11 -15.17 17.88
N SER A 392 -47.26 -13.90 17.53
CA SER A 392 -46.52 -12.77 18.14
C SER A 392 -46.96 -11.41 17.58
N LYS A 393 -48.26 -11.18 17.48
CA LYS A 393 -48.85 -9.84 17.41
C LYS A 393 -50.18 -9.86 18.16
N ILE A 394 -50.09 -9.76 19.49
CA ILE A 394 -51.03 -9.11 20.42
C ILE A 394 -50.35 -9.22 21.80
N ALA A 395 -49.75 -8.10 22.22
CA ALA A 395 -49.60 -7.60 23.58
C ALA A 395 -48.68 -6.37 23.49
#